data_AF-A0A556BFR8-F1
#
_entry.id   AF-A0A556BFR8-F1
#
_cell.length_a   1.000
_cell.length_b   1.000
_cell.length_c   1.000
_cell.angle_alpha   90.00
_cell.angle_beta   90.00
_cell.angle_gamma   90.00
#
_symmetry.space_group_name_H-M   'P 1'
#
loop_
_entity.id
_entity.type
_entity.pdbx_description
1 polymer ?
#
loop_
_entity_poly.entity_id
_entity_poly.type
_entity_poly.pdbx_seq_one_letter_code
_entity_poly.pdbx_strand_id
1 'polypeptide(L)'
;MNKNDILAIKNMVVKRINVLLKDVNKSDELYRELCNYVIGLGKDFGYEGARMKLQNYNVNKSDYIDVIWINKLGHIEWAISIDGGLRKKSIAKLKAVHTENKLWLYYGNSKKLRKFIEKNDPNGDITVIHLGDFRKKIRNKDISKNILNKAF
;
A
#
# COMPACT_ATOMS: atom_id res chain seq x y z
N MET A 1 5.99 1.74 17.50
CA MET A 1 4.86 2.06 16.59
C MET A 1 3.56 2.21 17.38
N ASN A 2 2.88 3.35 17.25
CA ASN A 2 1.64 3.65 17.98
C ASN A 2 0.43 2.89 17.37
N LYS A 3 -0.25 2.05 18.17
CA LYS A 3 -1.39 1.25 17.72
C LYS A 3 -2.59 2.11 17.30
N ASN A 4 -2.77 3.28 17.92
CA ASN A 4 -3.86 4.19 17.57
C ASN A 4 -3.66 4.77 16.17
N ASP A 5 -2.43 5.13 15.82
CA ASP A 5 -2.11 5.66 14.49
C ASP A 5 -2.31 4.60 13.40
N ILE A 6 -1.86 3.35 13.64
CA ILE A 6 -2.10 2.22 12.74
C ILE A 6 -3.60 2.03 12.47
N LEU A 7 -4.42 2.09 13.52
CA LEU A 7 -5.87 1.92 13.40
C LEU A 7 -6.51 3.09 12.65
N ALA A 8 -6.09 4.33 12.94
CA ALA A 8 -6.56 5.53 12.25
C ALA A 8 -6.22 5.46 10.75
N ILE A 9 -4.96 5.15 10.39
CA ILE A 9 -4.51 4.95 9.01
C ILE A 9 -5.37 3.90 8.31
N LYS A 10 -5.57 2.73 8.93
CA LYS A 10 -6.42 1.67 8.38
C LYS A 10 -7.81 2.20 8.04
N ASN A 11 -8.48 2.85 9.00
CA ASN A 11 -9.85 3.31 8.84
C ASN A 11 -9.98 4.39 7.75
N MET A 12 -9.04 5.34 7.73
CA MET A 12 -9.02 6.42 6.74
C MET A 12 -8.75 5.88 5.32
N VAL A 13 -7.81 4.94 5.17
CA VAL A 13 -7.51 4.31 3.89
C VAL A 13 -8.69 3.45 3.41
N VAL A 14 -9.30 2.64 4.29
CA VAL A 14 -10.50 1.85 3.94
C VAL A 14 -11.65 2.74 3.50
N LYS A 15 -11.91 3.84 4.22
CA LYS A 15 -12.92 4.84 3.84
C LYS A 15 -12.63 5.40 2.46
N ARG A 16 -11.37 5.77 2.17
CA ARG A 16 -10.97 6.28 0.85
C ARG A 16 -11.17 5.23 -0.25
N ILE A 17 -10.80 3.98 -0.02
CA ILE A 17 -11.00 2.90 -1.00
C ILE A 17 -12.49 2.77 -1.36
N ASN A 18 -13.38 2.75 -0.36
CA ASN A 18 -14.82 2.64 -0.63
C ASN A 18 -15.38 3.81 -1.45
N VAL A 19 -14.82 5.01 -1.31
CA VAL A 19 -15.16 6.15 -2.17
C VAL A 19 -14.64 5.91 -3.59
N LEU A 20 -13.34 5.58 -3.73
CA LEU A 20 -12.69 5.37 -5.03
C LEU A 20 -13.31 4.23 -5.84
N LEU A 21 -13.81 3.19 -5.18
CA LEU A 21 -14.42 2.05 -5.86
C LEU A 21 -15.69 2.39 -6.65
N LYS A 22 -16.27 3.58 -6.49
CA LYS A 22 -17.39 4.03 -7.33
C LYS A 22 -16.94 4.28 -8.76
N ASP A 23 -15.74 4.82 -8.94
CA ASP A 23 -15.26 5.35 -10.22
C ASP A 23 -14.07 4.56 -10.78
N VAL A 24 -13.26 3.95 -9.91
CA VAL A 24 -12.07 3.19 -10.30
C VAL A 24 -12.42 1.78 -10.75
N ASN A 25 -12.04 1.47 -11.99
CA ASN A 25 -12.26 0.15 -12.60
C ASN A 25 -10.97 -0.65 -12.79
N LYS A 26 -9.78 -0.06 -12.61
CA LYS A 26 -8.50 -0.77 -12.78
C LYS A 26 -7.72 -0.81 -11.48
N SER A 27 -7.05 -1.94 -11.22
CA SER A 27 -6.22 -2.10 -10.02
C SER A 27 -5.06 -1.11 -9.97
N ASP A 28 -4.46 -0.78 -11.12
CA ASP A 28 -3.34 0.17 -11.19
C ASP A 28 -3.80 1.61 -10.92
N GLU A 29 -5.03 1.95 -11.29
CA GLU A 29 -5.64 3.24 -10.98
C GLU A 29 -5.91 3.36 -9.47
N LEU A 30 -6.48 2.32 -8.85
CA LEU A 30 -6.65 2.28 -7.39
C LEU A 30 -5.30 2.46 -6.69
N TYR A 31 -4.26 1.75 -7.14
CA TYR A 31 -2.92 1.88 -6.59
C TYR A 31 -2.40 3.32 -6.63
N ARG A 32 -2.50 4.01 -7.78
CA ARG A 32 -2.05 5.41 -7.90
C ARG A 32 -2.82 6.34 -6.97
N GLU A 33 -4.14 6.23 -6.96
CA GLU A 33 -5.01 7.05 -6.11
C GLU A 33 -4.72 6.84 -4.62
N LEU A 34 -4.44 5.60 -4.21
CA LEU A 34 -4.07 5.29 -2.83
C LEU A 34 -2.69 5.84 -2.47
N CYS A 35 -1.70 5.76 -3.36
CA CYS A 35 -0.40 6.40 -3.11
C CYS A 35 -0.56 7.90 -2.90
N ASN A 36 -1.29 8.60 -3.77
CA ASN A 36 -1.51 10.04 -3.66
C ASN A 36 -2.24 10.40 -2.36
N TYR A 37 -3.26 9.62 -2.01
CA TYR A 37 -4.00 9.80 -0.76
C TYR A 37 -3.11 9.59 0.47
N VAL A 38 -2.33 8.50 0.53
CA VAL A 38 -1.47 8.18 1.68
C VAL A 38 -0.29 9.16 1.80
N ILE A 39 0.17 9.73 0.69
CA ILE A 39 1.10 10.87 0.70
C ILE A 39 0.45 12.07 1.40
N GLY A 40 -0.75 12.48 0.98
CA GLY A 40 -1.46 13.61 1.59
C GLY A 40 -1.80 13.37 3.06
N LEU A 41 -2.13 12.12 3.42
CA LEU A 41 -2.51 11.68 4.75
C LEU A 41 -1.42 11.94 5.79
N GLY A 42 -0.14 11.99 5.40
CA GLY A 42 0.97 12.27 6.32
C GLY A 42 0.76 13.56 7.12
N LYS A 43 0.10 14.57 6.53
CA LYS A 43 -0.17 15.86 7.18
C LYS A 43 -1.05 15.71 8.42
N ASP A 44 -2.02 14.81 8.39
CA ASP A 44 -2.93 14.54 9.51
C ASP A 44 -2.20 13.92 10.71
N PHE A 45 -1.01 13.37 10.47
CA PHE A 45 -0.11 12.79 11.47
C PHE A 45 1.12 13.69 11.73
N GLY A 46 1.13 14.92 11.22
CA GLY A 46 2.23 15.87 11.45
C GLY A 46 3.49 15.63 10.62
N TYR A 47 3.36 14.90 9.51
CA TYR A 47 4.46 14.56 8.60
C TYR A 47 4.28 15.13 7.20
N GLU A 48 5.38 15.28 6.48
CA GLU A 48 5.38 15.47 5.04
C GLU A 48 5.42 14.12 4.32
N GLY A 49 4.45 13.86 3.45
CA GLY A 49 4.43 12.64 2.64
C GLY A 49 5.08 12.83 1.27
N ALA A 50 5.85 11.83 0.81
CA ALA A 50 6.46 11.86 -0.52
C ALA A 50 6.67 10.46 -1.10
N ARG A 51 6.92 10.40 -2.41
CA ARG A 51 7.57 9.24 -3.04
C ARG A 51 9.08 9.47 -3.04
N MET A 52 9.85 8.44 -2.70
CA MET A 52 11.31 8.55 -2.64
C MET A 52 11.98 7.47 -3.47
N LYS A 53 13.01 7.85 -4.23
CA LYS A 53 13.90 6.92 -4.92
C LYS A 53 14.88 6.31 -3.91
N LEU A 54 14.99 5.00 -3.88
CA LEU A 54 15.94 4.25 -3.06
C LEU A 54 17.26 4.18 -3.81
N GLN A 55 18.24 5.00 -3.41
CA GLN A 55 19.50 5.18 -4.15
C GLN A 55 20.32 3.88 -4.31
N ASN A 56 20.18 2.92 -3.39
CA ASN A 56 20.94 1.66 -3.40
C ASN A 56 20.08 0.41 -3.68
N TYR A 57 18.86 0.57 -4.19
CA TYR A 57 17.96 -0.56 -4.47
C TYR A 57 18.12 -1.06 -5.91
N ASN A 58 19.06 -1.99 -6.13
CA ASN A 58 19.46 -2.44 -7.46
C ASN A 58 18.62 -3.65 -7.94
N VAL A 59 17.29 -3.49 -8.05
CA VAL A 59 16.40 -4.51 -8.62
C VAL A 59 15.52 -3.91 -9.69
N ASN A 60 15.85 -4.22 -10.95
CA ASN A 60 15.21 -3.80 -12.19
C ASN A 60 13.70 -3.48 -12.09
N LYS A 61 13.37 -2.21 -12.42
CA LYS A 61 12.09 -1.63 -12.92
C LYS A 61 11.30 -0.68 -12.02
N SER A 62 11.69 -0.36 -10.79
CA SER A 62 11.26 0.87 -10.10
C SER A 62 11.92 0.94 -8.73
N ASP A 63 12.84 1.89 -8.56
CA ASP A 63 13.61 2.05 -7.33
C ASP A 63 12.85 2.86 -6.28
N TYR A 64 11.58 3.19 -6.51
CA TYR A 64 10.80 4.05 -5.61
C TYR A 64 10.06 3.25 -4.56
N ILE A 65 10.13 3.67 -3.30
CA ILE A 65 9.15 3.26 -2.27
C ILE A 65 7.84 4.01 -2.51
N ASP A 66 6.70 3.36 -2.21
CA ASP A 66 5.38 3.90 -2.57
C ASP A 66 5.08 5.21 -1.83
N VAL A 67 5.39 5.27 -0.54
CA VAL A 67 5.28 6.48 0.30
C VAL A 67 6.34 6.45 1.42
N ILE A 68 6.89 7.61 1.75
CA ILE A 68 7.56 7.89 3.02
C ILE A 68 6.86 9.04 3.72
N TRP A 69 6.91 9.06 5.05
CA TRP A 69 6.54 10.22 5.86
C TRP A 69 7.76 10.76 6.60
N ILE A 70 7.98 12.05 6.47
CA ILE A 70 9.16 12.77 6.94
C ILE A 70 8.73 13.73 8.06
N ASN A 71 9.46 13.76 9.16
CA ASN A 71 9.21 14.72 10.23
C ASN A 71 9.77 16.11 9.91
N LYS A 72 9.52 17.09 10.79
CA LYS A 72 10.00 18.47 10.63
C LYS A 72 11.52 18.62 10.60
N LEU A 73 12.27 17.60 11.04
CA LEU A 73 13.73 17.57 11.03
C LEU A 73 14.29 16.94 9.75
N GLY A 74 13.43 16.51 8.82
CA GLY A 74 13.84 15.85 7.58
C GLY A 74 14.13 14.35 7.74
N HIS A 75 13.83 13.75 8.89
CA HIS A 75 14.04 12.30 9.10
C HIS A 75 12.83 11.50 8.64
N ILE A 76 13.10 10.33 8.03
CA ILE A 76 12.06 9.39 7.61
C ILE A 76 11.51 8.65 8.83
N GLU A 77 10.30 9.01 9.23
CA GLU A 77 9.59 8.38 10.35
C GLU A 77 8.83 7.13 9.91
N TRP A 78 8.33 7.10 8.68
CA TRP A 78 7.59 5.96 8.15
C TRP A 78 8.00 5.61 6.73
N ALA A 79 8.08 4.30 6.47
CA ALA A 79 8.13 3.74 5.12
C ALA A 79 6.85 2.93 4.89
N ILE A 80 6.12 3.23 3.82
CA ILE A 80 4.82 2.62 3.55
C ILE A 80 4.81 2.03 2.14
N SER A 81 4.43 0.76 2.02
CA SER A 81 4.14 0.12 0.73
C SER A 81 2.65 -0.18 0.59
N ILE A 82 2.14 -0.02 -0.62
CA ILE A 82 0.73 -0.20 -0.98
C ILE A 82 0.65 -1.28 -2.06
N ASP A 83 0.05 -2.43 -1.75
CA ASP A 83 0.03 -3.57 -2.67
C ASP A 83 -1.30 -4.33 -2.68
N GLY A 84 -1.76 -4.69 -3.87
CA GLY A 84 -2.88 -5.61 -4.07
C GLY A 84 -2.43 -7.04 -4.32
N GLY A 85 -1.13 -7.29 -4.47
CA GLY A 85 -0.51 -8.59 -4.71
C GLY A 85 0.46 -9.00 -3.60
N LEU A 86 0.96 -10.24 -3.71
CA LEU A 86 2.03 -10.74 -2.87
C LEU A 86 3.37 -10.56 -3.59
N ARG A 87 3.88 -9.33 -3.63
CA ARG A 87 5.09 -9.00 -4.39
C ARG A 87 6.29 -8.88 -3.45
N LYS A 88 7.33 -9.69 -3.68
CA LYS A 88 8.56 -9.66 -2.87
C LYS A 88 9.23 -8.28 -2.86
N LYS A 89 9.14 -7.57 -3.99
CA LYS A 89 9.67 -6.21 -4.13
C LYS A 89 9.08 -5.23 -3.11
N SER A 90 7.81 -5.36 -2.74
CA SER A 90 7.16 -4.46 -1.78
C SER A 90 7.81 -4.56 -0.39
N ILE A 91 8.08 -5.80 0.06
CA ILE A 91 8.82 -6.08 1.30
C ILE A 91 10.27 -5.61 1.19
N ALA A 92 10.95 -5.94 0.11
CA ALA A 92 12.36 -5.60 -0.06
C ALA A 92 12.60 -4.07 -0.09
N LYS A 93 11.68 -3.30 -0.70
CA LYS A 93 11.73 -1.82 -0.66
C LYS A 93 11.53 -1.27 0.74
N LEU A 94 10.58 -1.82 1.51
CA LEU A 94 10.39 -1.43 2.91
C LEU A 94 11.65 -1.69 3.73
N LYS A 95 12.30 -2.85 3.55
CA LYS A 95 13.53 -3.20 4.25
C LYS A 95 14.72 -2.31 3.91
N ALA A 96 14.75 -1.75 2.70
CA ALA A 96 15.80 -0.86 2.26
C ALA A 96 15.72 0.56 2.87
N VAL A 97 14.59 0.93 3.47
CA VAL A 97 14.44 2.25 4.13
C VAL A 97 14.87 2.15 5.58
N HIS A 98 15.80 3.02 5.99
CA HIS A 98 16.28 3.10 7.36
C HIS A 98 15.30 3.87 8.24
N THR A 99 14.32 3.14 8.79
CA THR A 99 13.34 3.63 9.76
C THR A 99 12.74 2.47 10.57
N GLU A 100 12.30 2.72 11.79
CA GLU A 100 11.65 1.68 12.61
C GLU A 100 10.21 1.41 12.17
N ASN A 101 9.48 2.41 11.66
CA ASN A 101 8.08 2.24 11.28
C ASN A 101 7.93 1.84 9.81
N LYS A 102 7.89 0.54 9.55
CA LYS A 102 7.64 -0.03 8.21
C LYS A 102 6.23 -0.60 8.14
N LEU A 103 5.45 -0.10 7.19
CA LEU A 103 4.04 -0.42 7.05
C LEU A 103 3.72 -0.97 5.66
N TRP A 104 2.99 -2.08 5.61
CA TRP A 104 2.46 -2.65 4.38
C TRP A 104 0.93 -2.61 4.36
N LEU A 105 0.39 -1.72 3.54
CA LEU A 105 -1.03 -1.56 3.25
C LEU A 105 -1.45 -2.56 2.17
N TYR A 106 -2.02 -3.68 2.59
CA TYR A 106 -2.39 -4.78 1.69
C TYR A 106 -3.90 -4.80 1.41
N TYR A 107 -4.30 -4.58 0.15
CA TYR A 107 -5.71 -4.57 -0.30
C TYR A 107 -6.07 -5.75 -1.22
N GLY A 108 -5.27 -6.82 -1.17
CA GLY A 108 -5.52 -8.07 -1.86
C GLY A 108 -6.32 -9.08 -1.03
N ASN A 109 -6.62 -10.23 -1.63
CA ASN A 109 -7.35 -11.33 -0.98
C ASN A 109 -6.66 -12.66 -1.26
N SER A 110 -5.54 -12.91 -0.57
CA SER A 110 -4.75 -14.13 -0.77
C SER A 110 -4.70 -14.94 0.50
N LYS A 111 -5.16 -16.20 0.43
CA LYS A 111 -4.99 -17.20 1.49
C LYS A 111 -3.51 -17.47 1.81
N LYS A 112 -2.61 -17.10 0.89
CA LYS A 112 -1.15 -17.28 1.05
C LYS A 112 -0.47 -16.10 1.76
N LEU A 113 -1.19 -15.05 2.16
CA LEU A 113 -0.60 -13.85 2.75
C LEU A 113 0.28 -14.17 3.98
N ARG A 114 -0.25 -14.95 4.93
CA ARG A 114 0.49 -15.33 6.14
C ARG A 114 1.80 -16.05 5.82
N LYS A 115 1.74 -17.14 5.04
CA LYS A 115 2.93 -17.88 4.59
C LYS A 115 3.91 -17.01 3.81
N PHE A 116 3.40 -16.03 3.07
CA PHE A 116 4.24 -15.09 2.33
C PHE A 116 4.98 -14.14 3.26
N ILE A 117 4.33 -13.62 4.30
CA ILE A 117 4.96 -12.78 5.32
C ILE A 117 6.03 -13.58 6.06
N GLU A 118 5.68 -14.75 6.60
CA GLU A 118 6.61 -15.62 7.34
C GLU A 118 7.89 -15.93 6.54
N LYS A 119 7.77 -16.10 5.22
CA LYS A 119 8.92 -16.37 4.34
C LYS A 119 9.80 -15.16 4.03
N ASN A 120 9.22 -13.97 3.89
CA ASN A 120 9.94 -12.79 3.37
C ASN A 120 10.24 -11.75 4.46
N ASP A 121 9.55 -11.82 5.59
CA ASP A 121 9.75 -11.00 6.77
C ASP A 121 9.69 -11.82 8.07
N PRO A 122 10.62 -12.77 8.27
CA PRO A 122 10.59 -13.70 9.41
C PRO A 122 10.75 -13.00 10.77
N ASN A 123 11.39 -11.83 10.80
CA ASN A 123 11.62 -11.07 12.04
C ASN A 123 10.42 -10.18 12.43
N GLY A 124 9.43 -10.03 11.53
CA GLY A 124 8.28 -9.15 11.77
C GLY A 124 8.61 -7.66 11.78
N ASP A 125 9.64 -7.24 11.05
CA ASP A 125 10.07 -5.84 10.94
C ASP A 125 9.02 -4.96 10.25
N ILE A 126 8.08 -5.56 9.52
CA ILE A 126 7.03 -4.88 8.76
C ILE A 126 5.67 -5.16 9.38
N THR A 127 4.97 -4.10 9.74
CA THR A 127 3.56 -4.19 10.13
C THR A 127 2.68 -4.30 8.89
N VAL A 128 1.88 -5.36 8.80
CA VAL A 128 0.94 -5.56 7.69
C VAL A 128 -0.47 -5.19 8.11
N ILE A 129 -1.08 -4.22 7.42
CA ILE A 129 -2.50 -3.88 7.56
C ILE A 129 -3.25 -4.49 6.39
N HIS A 130 -4.11 -5.48 6.68
CA HIS A 130 -5.08 -5.97 5.71
C HIS A 130 -6.25 -4.99 5.63
N LEU A 131 -6.39 -4.36 4.47
CA LEU A 131 -7.43 -3.35 4.20
C LEU A 131 -8.73 -3.98 3.71
N GLY A 132 -8.68 -5.20 3.17
CA GLY A 132 -9.84 -5.91 2.61
C GLY A 132 -9.55 -6.53 1.25
N ASP A 133 -10.59 -7.02 0.59
CA ASP A 133 -10.51 -7.78 -0.68
C ASP A 133 -10.71 -6.93 -1.94
N PHE A 134 -10.36 -5.65 -1.88
CA PHE A 134 -10.72 -4.65 -2.88
C PHE A 134 -10.20 -4.94 -4.29
N ARG A 135 -9.02 -5.57 -4.41
CA ARG A 135 -8.52 -6.02 -5.72
C ARG A 135 -9.46 -7.03 -6.40
N LYS A 136 -10.08 -7.93 -5.62
CA LYS A 136 -11.06 -8.90 -6.14
C LYS A 136 -12.34 -8.19 -6.59
N LYS A 137 -12.80 -7.20 -5.82
CA LYS A 137 -13.98 -6.39 -6.15
C LYS A 137 -13.83 -5.66 -7.48
N ILE A 138 -12.66 -5.02 -7.72
CA ILE A 138 -12.36 -4.37 -9.00
C ILE A 138 -12.40 -5.37 -10.16
N ARG A 139 -11.70 -6.51 -10.02
CA ARG A 139 -11.67 -7.53 -11.08
C ARG A 139 -13.06 -8.06 -11.44
N ASN A 140 -13.94 -8.21 -10.45
CA ASN A 140 -15.29 -8.69 -10.69
C ASN A 140 -16.17 -7.67 -11.44
N LYS A 141 -15.98 -6.37 -11.21
CA LYS A 141 -16.66 -5.30 -11.97
C LYS A 141 -16.27 -5.30 -13.45
N ASP A 142 -14.99 -5.52 -13.74
CA ASP A 142 -14.50 -5.64 -15.11
C ASP A 142 -15.14 -6.84 -15.83
N ILE A 143 -15.25 -7.98 -15.14
CA ILE A 143 -15.89 -9.19 -15.69
C ILE A 143 -17.37 -8.93 -15.98
N SER A 144 -18.12 -8.34 -15.04
CA SER A 144 -19.55 -8.08 -15.25
C SER A 144 -19.79 -7.11 -16.42
N LYS A 145 -18.95 -6.08 -16.57
CA LYS A 145 -19.04 -5.12 -17.68
C LYS A 145 -18.75 -5.80 -19.03
N ASN A 146 -17.76 -6.69 -19.07
CA ASN A 146 -17.41 -7.44 -20.27
C ASN A 146 -18.46 -8.48 -20.67
N ILE A 147 -19.17 -9.09 -19.72
CA ILE A 147 -20.30 -9.99 -20.01
C ILE A 147 -21.46 -9.21 -20.61
N LEU A 148 -21.82 -8.05 -20.03
CA LEU A 148 -22.85 -7.17 -20.57
C LEU A 148 -22.51 -6.73 -22.00
N ASN A 149 -21.29 -6.26 -22.26
CA ASN A 149 -20.87 -5.81 -23.58
C ASN A 149 -20.77 -6.92 -24.66
N LYS A 150 -20.82 -8.20 -24.26
CA LYS A 150 -20.86 -9.34 -25.21
C LYS A 150 -22.29 -9.85 -25.45
N ALA A 151 -23.24 -9.44 -24.62
CA ALA A 151 -24.64 -9.82 -24.72
C ALA A 151 -25.47 -8.83 -25.56
N PHE A 152 -24.87 -7.71 -25.96
CA PHE A 152 -25.39 -6.72 -26.90
C PHE A 152 -24.47 -6.66 -28.12
#